data_AF-Q5XPX6-F1
#
_entry.id   AF-Q5XPX6-F1
#
_cell.length_a   1.000
_cell.length_b   1.000
_cell.length_c   1.000
_cell.angle_alpha   90.00
_cell.angle_beta   90.00
_cell.angle_gamma   90.00
#
_symmetry.space_group_name_H-M   'P 1'
#
loop_
_entity.id
_entity.type
_entity.pdbx_description
1 polymer ?
#
loop_
_entity_poly.entity_id
_entity_poly.type
_entity_poly.pdbx_seq_one_letter_code
_entity_poly.pdbx_strand_id
1 'polypeptide(L)'
;MSLKERIDREMKEALKSGDKTRLNTIRSIRAALLEKEVSIRVGGKGELSEEQELEVVMGLAKRRRAAIEQFTAGNRPDLAETKLLTGG
;
A
#
# COMPACT_ATOMS: atom_id res chain seq x y z
N MET A 1 2.58 15.59 -15.99
CA MET A 1 1.69 15.45 -14.81
C MET A 1 2.50 14.68 -13.78
N SER A 2 2.93 15.35 -12.73
CA SER A 2 3.74 14.75 -11.66
C SER A 2 2.93 13.69 -10.92
N LEU A 3 3.62 12.76 -10.26
CA LEU A 3 2.94 11.74 -9.46
C LEU A 3 2.14 12.38 -8.31
N LYS A 4 2.68 13.44 -7.69
CA LYS A 4 1.98 14.25 -6.68
C LYS A 4 0.64 14.78 -7.21
N GLU A 5 0.60 15.34 -8.43
CA GLU A 5 -0.65 15.82 -9.03
C GLU A 5 -1.67 14.69 -9.27
N ARG A 6 -1.21 13.49 -9.67
CA ARG A 6 -2.10 12.32 -9.81
C ARG A 6 -2.67 11.90 -8.45
N ILE A 7 -1.84 11.85 -7.42
CA ILE A 7 -2.26 11.49 -6.04
C ILE A 7 -3.30 12.48 -5.52
N ASP A 8 -3.09 13.78 -5.71
CA ASP A 8 -4.05 14.82 -5.30
C ASP A 8 -5.39 14.70 -6.03
N ARG A 9 -5.34 14.41 -7.33
CA ARG A 9 -6.55 14.22 -8.14
C ARG A 9 -7.33 12.98 -7.71
N GLU A 10 -6.64 11.86 -7.53
CA GLU A 10 -7.22 10.62 -7.01
C GLU A 10 -7.82 10.82 -5.61
N MET A 11 -7.17 11.62 -4.75
CA MET A 11 -7.68 11.90 -3.40
C MET A 11 -9.00 12.66 -3.47
N LYS A 12 -9.10 13.66 -4.35
CA LYS A 12 -10.34 14.40 -4.60
C LYS A 12 -11.43 13.49 -5.16
N GLU A 13 -11.08 12.59 -6.08
CA GLU A 13 -12.04 11.61 -6.61
C GLU A 13 -12.54 10.65 -5.53
N ALA A 14 -11.65 10.13 -4.68
CA ALA A 14 -12.02 9.24 -3.58
C ALA A 14 -12.90 9.94 -2.53
N LEU A 15 -12.63 11.23 -2.26
CA LEU A 15 -13.50 12.06 -1.42
C LEU A 15 -14.88 12.23 -2.06
N LYS A 16 -14.93 12.51 -3.37
CA LYS A 16 -16.17 12.72 -4.11
C LYS A 16 -17.01 11.44 -4.23
N SER A 17 -16.36 10.29 -4.41
CA SER A 17 -17.03 8.99 -4.48
C SER A 17 -17.44 8.45 -3.12
N GLY A 18 -16.98 9.05 -2.02
CA GLY A 18 -17.21 8.54 -0.65
C GLY A 18 -16.46 7.24 -0.34
N ASP A 19 -15.51 6.85 -1.19
CA ASP A 19 -14.77 5.60 -1.04
C ASP A 19 -13.66 5.74 0.01
N LYS A 20 -14.01 5.40 1.25
CA LYS A 20 -13.08 5.44 2.39
C LYS A 20 -11.87 4.53 2.20
N THR A 21 -12.01 3.41 1.50
CA THR A 21 -10.92 2.45 1.26
C THR A 21 -9.91 3.02 0.27
N ARG A 22 -10.40 3.58 -0.85
CA ARG A 22 -9.56 4.28 -1.83
C ARG A 22 -8.88 5.49 -1.19
N LEU A 23 -9.61 6.28 -0.41
CA LEU A 23 -9.08 7.45 0.30
C LEU A 23 -7.96 7.08 1.29
N ASN A 24 -8.16 6.05 2.11
CA ASN A 24 -7.13 5.59 3.04
C ASN A 24 -5.90 5.07 2.27
N THR A 25 -6.14 4.35 1.18
CA THR A 25 -5.08 3.85 0.30
C THR A 25 -4.20 4.97 -0.26
N ILE A 26 -4.81 6.03 -0.77
CA ILE A 26 -4.10 7.19 -1.34
C ILE A 26 -3.30 7.92 -0.24
N ARG A 27 -3.87 8.06 0.97
CA ARG A 27 -3.14 8.63 2.11
C ARG A 27 -1.92 7.80 2.50
N SER A 28 -2.03 6.48 2.50
CA SER A 28 -0.87 5.61 2.78
C SER A 28 0.23 5.77 1.73
N ILE A 29 -0.13 5.93 0.44
CA ILE A 29 0.84 6.17 -0.63
C ILE A 29 1.59 7.49 -0.38
N ARG A 30 0.85 8.56 -0.06
CA ARG A 30 1.45 9.87 0.26
C ARG A 30 2.38 9.80 1.46
N ALA A 31 2.01 9.05 2.50
CA ALA A 31 2.85 8.85 3.68
C ALA A 31 4.15 8.10 3.33
N ALA A 32 4.08 7.04 2.55
CA ALA A 32 5.26 6.27 2.14
C ALA A 32 6.22 7.08 1.26
N LEU A 33 5.68 7.95 0.39
CA LEU A 33 6.51 8.90 -0.37
C LEU A 33 7.22 9.86 0.58
N LEU A 34 6.52 10.45 1.53
CA LEU A 34 7.13 11.34 2.53
C LEU A 34 8.21 10.61 3.35
N GLU A 35 7.94 9.37 3.77
CA GLU A 35 8.89 8.54 4.51
C GLU A 35 10.14 8.25 3.68
N LYS A 36 9.97 7.93 2.39
CA LYS A 36 11.11 7.73 1.48
C LYS A 36 11.89 9.02 1.28
N GLU A 37 11.21 10.16 1.13
CA GLU A 37 11.82 11.48 1.02
C GLU A 37 12.69 11.80 2.25
N VAL A 38 12.17 11.54 3.44
CA VAL A 38 12.90 11.68 4.70
C VAL A 38 14.06 10.69 4.78
N SER A 39 13.85 9.44 4.34
CA SER A 39 14.88 8.39 4.37
C SER A 39 16.06 8.67 3.45
N ILE A 40 15.85 9.32 2.30
CA ILE A 40 16.94 9.68 1.37
C ILE A 40 17.55 11.05 1.66
N ARG A 41 16.96 11.82 2.59
CA ARG A 41 17.40 13.16 2.93
C ARG A 41 18.74 13.10 3.67
N VAL A 42 19.83 13.26 2.92
CA VAL A 42 21.18 13.40 3.47
C VAL A 42 21.56 14.88 3.46
N GLY A 43 21.90 15.46 4.62
CA GLY A 43 22.40 16.84 4.71
C GLY A 43 21.39 17.95 4.40
N GLY A 44 20.08 17.67 4.51
CA GLY A 44 19.01 18.69 4.36
C GLY A 44 18.52 18.94 2.94
N LYS A 45 19.05 18.22 1.94
CA LYS A 45 18.52 18.19 0.58
C LYS A 45 18.16 16.75 0.22
N GLY A 46 16.89 16.51 -0.11
CA GLY A 46 16.38 15.20 -0.44
C GLY A 46 14.99 15.38 -1.00
N GLU A 47 14.92 15.70 -2.29
CA GLU A 47 13.69 15.57 -3.06
C GLU A 47 13.73 14.23 -3.77
N LEU A 48 12.61 13.52 -3.77
CA LEU A 48 12.48 12.30 -4.59
C LEU A 48 12.55 12.69 -6.06
N SER A 49 13.34 11.94 -6.84
CA SER A 49 13.19 11.96 -8.29
C SER A 49 11.90 11.24 -8.69
N GLU A 50 11.37 11.56 -9.88
CA GLU A 50 10.18 10.89 -10.42
C GLU A 50 10.34 9.36 -10.47
N GLU A 51 11.55 8.87 -10.74
CA GLU A 51 11.87 7.44 -10.74
C GLU A 51 11.69 6.80 -9.37
N GLN A 52 12.19 7.46 -8.31
CA GLN A 52 12.05 6.98 -6.94
C GLN A 52 10.60 7.05 -6.45
N GLU A 53 9.87 8.09 -6.84
CA GLU A 53 8.44 8.20 -6.57
C GLU A 53 7.66 7.03 -7.20
N LEU A 54 7.97 6.70 -8.46
CA LEU A 54 7.41 5.55 -9.17
C LEU A 54 7.75 4.22 -8.48
N GLU A 55 9.00 4.05 -8.06
CA GLU A 55 9.48 2.84 -7.38
C GLU A 55 8.72 2.58 -6.07
N VAL A 56 8.48 3.63 -5.28
CA VAL A 56 7.69 3.56 -4.03
C VAL A 56 6.25 3.12 -4.32
N VAL A 57 5.59 3.71 -5.32
CA VAL A 57 4.22 3.35 -5.69
C VAL A 57 4.13 1.93 -6.22
N MET A 58 5.06 1.52 -7.09
CA MET A 58 5.12 0.16 -7.60
C MET A 58 5.36 -0.86 -6.48
N GLY A 59 6.24 -0.55 -5.53
CA GLY A 59 6.47 -1.38 -4.35
C GLY A 59 5.23 -1.54 -3.48
N LEU A 60 4.50 -0.46 -3.24
CA LEU A 60 3.22 -0.49 -2.51
C LEU A 60 2.14 -1.30 -3.23
N ALA A 61 2.04 -1.16 -4.56
CA ALA A 61 1.12 -1.95 -5.37
C ALA A 61 1.45 -3.45 -5.31
N LYS A 62 2.75 -3.78 -5.39
CA LYS A 62 3.23 -5.17 -5.25
C LYS A 62 2.93 -5.75 -3.87
N ARG A 63 3.18 -5.00 -2.79
CA ARG A 63 2.86 -5.43 -1.41
C ARG A 63 1.36 -5.66 -1.22
N ARG A 64 0.50 -4.80 -1.79
CA ARG A 64 -0.96 -5.00 -1.74
C ARG A 64 -1.39 -6.25 -2.50
N ARG A 65 -0.87 -6.47 -3.71
CA ARG A 65 -1.14 -7.70 -4.47
C ARG A 65 -0.67 -8.94 -3.71
N ALA A 66 0.55 -8.91 -3.17
CA ALA A 66 1.07 -10.00 -2.35
C ALA A 66 0.24 -10.22 -1.08
N ALA A 67 -0.25 -9.17 -0.42
CA ALA A 67 -1.12 -9.29 0.76
C ALA A 67 -2.49 -9.89 0.39
N ILE A 68 -3.08 -9.49 -0.75
CA ILE A 68 -4.32 -10.08 -1.26
C ILE A 68 -4.09 -11.54 -1.62
N GLU A 69 -3.01 -11.84 -2.34
CA GLU A 69 -2.65 -13.20 -2.74
C GLU A 69 -2.37 -14.08 -1.52
N GLN A 70 -1.68 -13.57 -0.49
CA GLN A 70 -1.50 -14.25 0.79
C GLN A 70 -2.80 -14.39 1.60
N PHE A 71 -3.70 -13.41 1.55
CA PHE A 71 -5.03 -13.57 2.14
C PHE A 71 -5.88 -14.60 1.40
N THR A 72 -5.74 -14.68 0.07
CA THR A 72 -6.50 -15.60 -0.78
C THR A 72 -5.92 -17.03 -0.71
N ALA A 73 -4.59 -17.16 -0.75
CA ALA A 73 -3.86 -18.41 -0.59
C ALA A 73 -3.84 -18.89 0.88
N GLY A 74 -3.89 -17.96 1.82
CA GLY A 74 -4.04 -18.17 3.25
C GLY A 74 -5.48 -18.34 3.71
N ASN A 75 -6.45 -18.28 2.79
CA ASN A 75 -7.82 -18.75 3.01
C ASN A 75 -7.80 -20.29 3.06
N ARG A 76 -7.01 -20.83 3.99
CA ARG A 76 -6.90 -22.22 4.35
C ARG A 76 -8.28 -22.67 4.85
N PRO A 77 -9.04 -23.48 4.09
CA PRO A 77 -10.15 -24.25 4.67
C PRO A 77 -9.66 -25.24 5.75
N ASP A 78 -8.35 -25.38 5.93
CA ASP A 78 -7.67 -26.32 6.83
C ASP A 78 -8.02 -26.15 8.32
N LEU A 79 -8.59 -25.01 8.75
CA LEU A 79 -9.09 -24.83 10.11
C LEU A 79 -10.56 -25.28 10.28
N ALA A 80 -11.17 -25.83 9.24
CA ALA A 80 -12.50 -26.46 9.30
C ALA A 80 -12.42 -28.00 9.43
N GLU A 81 -11.26 -28.61 9.19
CA GLU A 81 -11.09 -30.05 9.36
C GLU A 81 -10.35 -30.36 10.67
N THR A 82 -11.17 -30.63 11.69
CA THR A 82 -10.89 -31.69 12.66
C THR A 82 -10.02 -31.33 13.87
N LYS A 83 -10.69 -30.67 14.83
CA LYS A 83 -10.71 -31.16 16.22
C LYS A 83 -11.18 -32.63 16.26
N LEU A 84 -10.29 -33.59 16.02
CA LEU A 84 -10.31 -34.99 16.50
C LEU A 84 -8.86 -35.45 16.26
N LEU A 85 -7.98 -35.51 17.24
CA LEU A 85 -7.99 -36.51 18.30
C LEU A 85 -7.05 -36.02 19.40
N THR A 86 -7.63 -35.53 20.49
CA THR A 86 -7.11 -35.87 21.81
C THR A 86 -7.26 -37.37 22.01
N GLY A 87 -6.17 -38.06 22.37
CA GLY A 87 -6.22 -39.41 22.95
C GLY A 87 -5.37 -40.44 22.21
N GLY A 88 -4.33 -40.91 22.89
CA GLY A 88 -3.46 -42.02 22.46
C GLY A 88 -2.07 -41.89 23.05
#